data_AF-U1NNE0-F1
#
_entry.id   AF-U1NNE0-F1
#
_cell.length_a   1.000
_cell.length_b   1.000
_cell.length_c   1.000
_cell.angle_alpha   90.00
_cell.angle_beta   90.00
_cell.angle_gamma   90.00
#
_symmetry.space_group_name_H-M   'P 1'
#
loop_
_entity.id
_entity.type
_entity.pdbx_description
1 polymer ?
#
loop_
_entity_poly.entity_id
_entity_poly.type
_entity_poly.pdbx_seq_one_letter_code
_entity_poly.pdbx_strand_id
1 'polypeptide(L)'
;SSTSVVVTHMVQRVVHQHHPDDINYSLEDVNTDPTAFSDNLENPKEDLKVVSYQLPEGQVRVLYEPGTSGTAEDISSELDPDELDEKLEPMDQTSRVIAIWLLNFFAEMQEEEKEIGNSLSIYKDLEIERVPEAIQHVDWDGSVTDVAGHLMSNLILRHALPNANHRTGVTMAQAYLEASGASFEMPATKTEEYDWRSWVQPYII
;
A
#
# COMPACT_ATOMS: atom_id res chain seq x y z
N SER A 1 -16.30 -14.39 37.21
CA SER A 1 -16.23 -14.87 35.82
C SER A 1 -15.28 -13.96 35.07
N SER A 2 -14.12 -14.48 34.67
CA SER A 2 -13.13 -13.73 33.89
C SER A 2 -13.45 -13.93 32.42
N THR A 3 -13.85 -12.87 31.74
CA THR A 3 -14.05 -12.87 30.29
C THR A 3 -12.68 -12.81 29.64
N SER A 4 -12.20 -13.94 29.13
CA SER A 4 -11.06 -13.96 28.22
C SER A 4 -11.48 -13.34 26.89
N VAL A 5 -10.93 -12.17 26.58
CA VAL A 5 -10.98 -11.62 25.22
C VAL A 5 -10.04 -12.47 24.38
N VAL A 6 -10.61 -13.29 23.50
CA VAL A 6 -9.83 -14.00 22.48
C VAL A 6 -9.46 -12.96 21.44
N VAL A 7 -8.21 -12.48 21.50
CA VAL A 7 -7.63 -11.67 20.41
C VAL A 7 -7.32 -12.63 19.27
N THR A 8 -8.25 -12.75 18.33
CA THR A 8 -8.04 -13.46 17.08
C THR A 8 -6.92 -12.74 16.33
N HIS A 9 -5.72 -13.32 16.29
CA HIS A 9 -4.63 -12.82 15.46
C HIS A 9 -5.08 -13.03 14.02
N MET A 10 -5.38 -11.95 13.29
CA MET A 10 -5.83 -12.05 11.90
C MET A 10 -4.72 -12.70 11.07
N VAL A 11 -5.03 -13.83 10.43
CA VAL A 11 -4.15 -14.48 9.47
C VAL A 11 -4.00 -13.52 8.30
N GLN A 12 -2.79 -13.03 8.08
CA GLN A 12 -2.46 -12.17 6.95
C GLN A 12 -2.26 -13.05 5.72
N ARG A 13 -2.63 -12.58 4.52
CA ARG A 13 -2.42 -13.34 3.27
C ARG A 13 -1.13 -12.97 2.54
N VAL A 14 -0.51 -11.86 2.93
CA VAL A 14 0.65 -11.27 2.26
C VAL A 14 1.60 -10.70 3.30
N VAL A 15 2.85 -10.52 2.89
CA VAL A 15 3.84 -9.74 3.63
C VAL A 15 3.92 -8.34 3.01
N HIS A 16 4.00 -7.30 3.83
CA HIS A 16 4.13 -5.93 3.33
C HIS A 16 5.55 -5.67 2.81
N GLN A 17 5.65 -5.13 1.59
CA GLN A 17 6.92 -4.69 0.98
C GLN A 17 7.59 -3.55 1.77
N HIS A 18 6.80 -2.78 2.53
CA HIS A 18 7.29 -1.76 3.46
C HIS A 18 6.76 -2.03 4.86
N HIS A 19 7.44 -1.54 5.88
CA HIS A 19 6.98 -1.74 7.25
C HIS A 19 5.60 -1.07 7.43
N PRO A 20 4.59 -1.78 7.99
CA PRO A 20 3.21 -1.30 8.01
C PRO A 20 3.00 -0.01 8.82
N ASP A 21 3.93 0.30 9.71
CA ASP A 21 3.90 1.48 10.58
C ASP A 21 5.09 2.43 10.36
N ASP A 22 5.96 2.18 9.37
CA ASP A 22 7.10 3.08 9.12
C ASP A 22 7.57 2.97 7.66
N ILE A 23 7.26 4.00 6.87
CA ILE A 23 7.53 4.00 5.43
C ILE A 23 9.03 4.03 5.10
N ASN A 24 9.89 4.42 6.05
CA ASN A 24 11.34 4.47 5.84
C ASN A 24 11.96 3.08 5.77
N TYR A 25 11.18 2.03 6.02
CA TYR A 25 11.65 0.66 6.12
C TYR A 25 11.07 -0.19 5.01
N SER A 26 11.94 -0.83 4.26
CA SER A 26 11.60 -1.71 3.14
C SER A 26 11.96 -3.15 3.47
N LEU A 27 11.17 -4.08 2.95
CA LEU A 27 11.39 -5.51 3.10
C LEU A 27 12.71 -5.88 2.42
N GLU A 28 13.60 -6.48 3.19
CA GLU A 28 14.88 -6.99 2.70
C GLU A 28 14.86 -8.51 2.60
N ASP A 29 14.35 -9.21 3.63
CA ASP A 29 14.34 -10.67 3.65
C ASP A 29 13.12 -11.25 4.37
N VAL A 30 12.71 -12.45 3.96
CA VAL A 30 11.59 -13.22 4.53
C VAL A 30 12.04 -14.64 4.80
N ASN A 31 11.82 -15.12 6.02
CA ASN A 31 12.24 -16.46 6.43
C ASN A 31 11.15 -17.20 7.22
N THR A 32 11.07 -18.52 7.03
CA THR A 32 10.12 -19.40 7.75
C THR A 32 10.68 -19.93 9.07
N ASP A 33 11.99 -19.77 9.33
CA ASP A 33 12.61 -20.13 10.60
C ASP A 33 12.24 -19.10 11.69
N PRO A 34 11.60 -19.51 12.79
CA PRO A 34 11.24 -18.60 13.88
C PRO A 34 12.45 -17.98 14.59
N THR A 35 13.65 -18.51 14.39
CA THR A 35 14.90 -17.98 14.93
C THR A 35 15.68 -17.12 13.93
N ALA A 36 15.20 -16.99 12.69
CA ALA A 36 15.82 -16.12 11.69
C ALA A 36 15.93 -14.68 12.20
N PHE A 37 17.01 -13.99 11.82
CA PHE A 37 17.33 -12.61 12.18
C PHE A 37 17.51 -12.34 13.69
N SER A 38 17.58 -13.39 14.53
CA SER A 38 17.82 -13.21 15.97
C SER A 38 19.19 -12.58 16.24
N ASP A 39 20.22 -12.97 15.47
CA ASP A 39 21.55 -12.36 15.55
C ASP A 39 21.51 -10.86 15.21
N ASN A 40 20.66 -10.44 14.26
CA ASN A 40 20.46 -9.05 13.87
C ASN A 40 19.79 -8.23 15.00
N LEU A 41 18.94 -8.86 15.80
CA LEU A 41 18.29 -8.24 16.96
C LEU A 41 19.19 -8.20 18.19
N GLU A 42 20.03 -9.24 18.40
CA GLU A 42 20.95 -9.31 19.53
C GLU A 42 22.16 -8.39 19.35
N ASN A 43 22.55 -8.09 18.10
CA ASN A 43 23.70 -7.25 17.81
C ASN A 43 23.44 -6.36 16.57
N PRO A 44 22.53 -5.37 16.68
CA PRO A 44 22.14 -4.53 15.55
C PRO A 44 23.35 -3.72 15.08
N LYS A 45 23.78 -3.97 13.83
CA LYS A 45 24.78 -3.14 13.16
C LYS A 45 24.16 -1.88 12.54
N GLU A 46 22.85 -1.94 12.26
CA GLU A 46 22.04 -0.94 11.60
C GLU A 46 20.65 -0.86 12.28
N ASP A 47 19.87 0.18 11.97
CA ASP A 47 18.50 0.35 12.48
C ASP A 47 17.57 -0.60 11.72
N LEU A 48 17.31 -1.78 12.27
CA LEU A 48 16.61 -2.88 11.60
C LEU A 48 15.30 -3.21 12.32
N LYS A 49 14.23 -3.53 11.57
CA LYS A 49 12.95 -3.98 12.14
C LYS A 49 12.64 -5.41 11.74
N VAL A 50 12.27 -6.25 12.70
CA VAL A 50 11.86 -7.64 12.45
C VAL A 50 10.41 -7.85 12.88
N VAL A 51 9.54 -8.23 11.95
CA VAL A 51 8.11 -8.45 12.19
C VAL A 51 7.74 -9.91 11.88
N SER A 52 6.79 -10.47 12.63
CA SER A 52 6.27 -11.81 12.36
C SER A 52 4.89 -11.73 11.73
N TYR A 53 4.71 -12.39 10.59
CA TYR A 53 3.45 -12.49 9.87
C TYR A 53 2.88 -13.90 10.04
N GLN A 54 1.60 -13.99 10.39
CA GLN A 54 0.88 -15.26 10.39
C GLN A 54 0.21 -15.45 9.03
N LEU A 55 0.79 -16.27 8.16
CA LEU A 55 0.22 -16.62 6.85
C LEU A 55 -0.60 -17.92 6.92
N PRO A 56 -1.48 -18.22 5.95
CA PRO A 56 -2.20 -19.49 5.87
C PRO A 56 -1.27 -20.71 5.83
N GLU A 57 -0.11 -20.57 5.21
CA GLU A 57 0.89 -21.62 5.02
C GLU A 57 1.81 -21.80 6.24
N GLY A 58 1.82 -20.84 7.17
CA GLY A 58 2.68 -20.85 8.33
C GLY A 58 3.08 -19.44 8.76
N GLN A 59 3.78 -19.34 9.91
CA GLN A 59 4.37 -18.07 10.33
C GLN A 59 5.65 -17.81 9.53
N VAL A 60 5.87 -16.55 9.17
CA VAL A 60 7.15 -16.07 8.60
C VAL A 60 7.67 -14.89 9.41
N ARG A 61 8.99 -14.76 9.51
CA ARG A 61 9.68 -13.55 9.99
C ARG A 61 10.15 -12.74 8.80
N VAL A 62 10.03 -11.43 8.93
CA VAL A 62 10.35 -10.47 7.88
C VAL A 62 11.33 -9.47 8.45
N LEU A 63 12.45 -9.30 7.76
CA LEU A 63 13.45 -8.27 8.04
C LEU A 63 13.16 -7.06 7.18
N TYR A 64 13.08 -5.91 7.83
CA TYR A 64 13.05 -4.61 7.19
C TYR A 64 14.32 -3.84 7.51
N GLU A 65 14.90 -3.21 6.50
CA GLU A 65 16.03 -2.30 6.62
C GLU A 65 15.60 -0.88 6.23
N PRO A 66 16.32 0.17 6.68
CA PRO A 66 16.09 1.52 6.20
C PRO A 66 16.27 1.51 4.69
N GLY A 67 15.28 1.99 3.95
CA GLY A 67 15.29 1.97 2.49
C GLY A 67 16.57 2.64 1.96
N THR A 68 17.23 1.99 1.00
CA THR A 68 18.30 2.65 0.23
C THR A 68 17.70 3.87 -0.46
N SER A 69 18.26 5.05 -0.17
CA SER A 69 17.97 6.38 -0.77
C SER A 69 17.19 6.31 -2.09
N GLY A 70 15.96 6.84 -2.10
CA GLY A 70 15.16 7.01 -3.32
C GLY A 70 13.66 6.76 -3.19
N THR A 71 13.18 5.96 -2.24
CA THR A 71 11.73 5.72 -2.07
C THR A 71 11.09 6.60 -1.01
N ALA A 72 11.77 6.80 0.13
CA ALA A 72 11.38 7.78 1.14
C ALA A 72 12.02 9.15 0.88
N GLU A 73 13.27 9.22 0.40
CA GLU A 73 13.99 10.51 0.24
C GLU A 73 13.38 11.47 -0.81
N ASP A 74 12.75 10.94 -1.86
CA ASP A 74 12.12 11.77 -2.90
C ASP A 74 10.68 12.18 -2.51
N ILE A 75 9.94 11.35 -1.75
CA ILE A 75 8.72 11.81 -1.05
C ILE A 75 9.12 12.83 0.03
N SER A 76 10.22 12.59 0.73
CA SER A 76 10.68 13.39 1.87
C SER A 76 11.30 14.72 1.47
N SER A 77 11.72 14.86 0.21
CA SER A 77 12.21 16.14 -0.31
C SER A 77 11.09 17.18 -0.40
N GLU A 78 9.83 16.74 -0.48
CA GLU A 78 8.64 17.59 -0.56
C GLU A 78 7.66 17.44 0.62
N LEU A 79 7.76 16.39 1.44
CA LEU A 79 6.90 16.11 2.59
C LEU A 79 7.75 15.71 3.81
N ASP A 80 7.68 16.46 4.90
CA ASP A 80 8.40 16.12 6.12
C ASP A 80 8.00 14.70 6.61
N PRO A 81 8.95 13.76 6.83
CA PRO A 81 8.65 12.43 7.36
C PRO A 81 7.82 12.47 8.65
N ASP A 82 8.06 13.44 9.53
CA ASP A 82 7.30 13.61 10.77
C ASP A 82 5.86 14.04 10.48
N GLU A 83 5.64 14.91 9.48
CA GLU A 83 4.29 15.32 9.03
C GLU A 83 3.54 14.14 8.40
N LEU A 84 4.24 13.27 7.66
CA LEU A 84 3.65 12.10 7.04
C LEU A 84 3.21 11.08 8.10
N ASP A 85 4.04 10.82 9.10
CA ASP A 85 3.71 9.94 10.22
C ASP A 85 2.49 10.46 10.99
N GLU A 86 2.41 11.77 11.25
CA GLU A 86 1.23 12.40 11.87
C GLU A 86 -0.06 12.18 11.06
N LYS A 87 0.02 12.15 9.72
CA LYS A 87 -1.13 11.88 8.84
C LYS A 87 -1.53 10.41 8.80
N LEU A 88 -0.59 9.48 8.97
CA LEU A 88 -0.81 8.02 8.92
C LEU A 88 -1.24 7.43 10.27
N GLU A 89 -0.80 8.02 11.39
CA GLU A 89 -1.11 7.57 12.76
C GLU A 89 -2.62 7.39 13.04
N PRO A 90 -3.53 8.29 12.63
CA PRO A 90 -4.96 8.12 12.92
C PRO A 90 -5.66 7.06 12.05
N MET A 91 -5.01 6.54 11.01
CA MET A 91 -5.61 5.56 10.10
C MET A 91 -5.73 4.17 10.73
N ASP A 92 -6.82 3.46 10.42
CA ASP A 92 -6.88 2.02 10.67
C ASP A 92 -5.84 1.26 9.84
N GLN A 93 -5.57 0.00 10.21
CA GLN A 93 -4.53 -0.81 9.56
C GLN A 93 -4.73 -0.95 8.04
N THR A 94 -5.96 -1.15 7.57
CA THR A 94 -6.24 -1.34 6.14
C THR A 94 -6.01 -0.03 5.38
N SER A 95 -6.56 1.07 5.90
CA SER A 95 -6.38 2.40 5.33
C SER A 95 -4.91 2.81 5.29
N ARG A 96 -4.16 2.53 6.36
CA ARG A 96 -2.72 2.81 6.45
C ARG A 96 -1.90 2.02 5.44
N VAL A 97 -2.15 0.71 5.31
CA VAL A 97 -1.47 -0.15 4.32
C VAL A 97 -1.71 0.37 2.91
N ILE A 98 -2.96 0.73 2.59
CA ILE A 98 -3.30 1.28 1.28
C ILE A 98 -2.62 2.63 1.08
N ALA A 99 -2.66 3.53 2.05
CA ALA A 99 -1.99 4.83 1.98
C ALA A 99 -0.49 4.70 1.70
N ILE A 100 0.21 3.83 2.44
CA ILE A 100 1.64 3.55 2.24
C ILE A 100 1.88 3.00 0.83
N TRP A 101 1.05 2.06 0.36
CA TRP A 101 1.17 1.54 -1.00
C TRP A 101 1.01 2.64 -2.07
N LEU A 102 0.03 3.54 -1.92
CA LEU A 102 -0.19 4.66 -2.85
C LEU A 102 1.02 5.60 -2.90
N LEU A 103 1.61 5.91 -1.74
CA LEU A 103 2.77 6.79 -1.61
C LEU A 103 4.00 6.20 -2.30
N ASN A 104 4.28 4.92 -2.05
CA ASN A 104 5.42 4.23 -2.68
C ASN A 104 5.25 4.14 -4.20
N PHE A 105 4.07 3.75 -4.68
CA PHE A 105 3.81 3.71 -6.12
C PHE A 105 3.95 5.10 -6.77
N PHE A 106 3.51 6.15 -6.07
CA PHE A 106 3.67 7.51 -6.54
C PHE A 106 5.15 7.91 -6.63
N ALA A 107 5.97 7.56 -5.63
CA ALA A 107 7.42 7.82 -5.65
C ALA A 107 8.15 7.09 -6.79
N GLU A 108 7.90 5.79 -6.94
CA GLU A 108 8.47 4.99 -8.03
C GLU A 108 8.14 5.61 -9.40
N MET A 109 6.88 6.00 -9.60
CA MET A 109 6.45 6.64 -10.84
C MET A 109 7.10 8.02 -11.06
N GLN A 110 7.37 8.79 -10.01
CA GLN A 110 8.11 10.05 -10.15
C GLN A 110 9.54 9.82 -10.61
N GLU A 111 10.22 8.80 -10.08
CA GLU A 111 11.58 8.44 -10.49
C GLU A 111 11.60 7.93 -11.94
N GLU A 112 10.66 7.06 -12.34
CA GLU A 112 10.54 6.60 -13.72
C GLU A 112 10.37 7.76 -14.71
N GLU A 113 9.51 8.73 -14.39
CA GLU A 113 9.29 9.91 -15.25
C GLU A 113 10.55 10.81 -15.31
N LYS A 114 11.29 10.93 -14.19
CA LYS A 114 12.57 11.65 -14.11
C LYS A 114 13.66 10.99 -14.93
N GLU A 115 13.76 9.66 -14.91
CA GLU A 115 14.72 8.90 -15.72
C GLU A 115 14.52 9.11 -17.23
N ILE A 116 13.26 9.27 -17.68
CA ILE A 116 12.94 9.55 -19.09
C ILE A 116 12.97 11.05 -19.44
N GLY A 117 13.43 11.90 -18.52
CA GLY A 117 13.63 13.34 -18.74
C GLY A 117 12.36 14.19 -18.59
N ASN A 118 11.28 13.63 -18.03
CA ASN A 118 10.10 14.39 -17.62
C ASN A 118 10.22 14.80 -16.14
N SER A 119 9.43 15.78 -15.71
CA SER A 119 9.15 15.97 -14.30
C SER A 119 7.64 15.87 -14.09
N LEU A 120 7.22 15.00 -13.19
CA LEU A 120 5.82 14.89 -12.82
C LEU A 120 5.50 16.09 -11.92
N SER A 121 4.98 17.19 -12.49
CA SER A 121 4.71 18.38 -11.68
C SER A 121 3.60 18.11 -10.65
N ILE A 122 3.91 18.28 -9.38
CA ILE A 122 2.96 18.28 -8.27
C ILE A 122 2.19 19.61 -8.35
N TYR A 123 0.91 19.57 -8.72
CA TYR A 123 0.07 20.77 -8.87
C TYR A 123 -0.98 20.94 -7.76
N LYS A 124 -1.01 20.00 -6.80
CA LYS A 124 -1.95 19.92 -5.67
C LYS A 124 -1.23 19.40 -4.42
N ASP A 125 -1.78 19.73 -3.26
CA ASP A 125 -1.31 19.22 -1.98
C ASP A 125 -1.60 17.71 -1.85
N LEU A 126 -0.74 16.99 -1.13
CA LEU A 126 -1.00 15.60 -0.75
C LEU A 126 -2.10 15.56 0.32
N GLU A 127 -3.22 14.91 0.02
CA GLU A 127 -4.37 14.74 0.91
C GLU A 127 -4.49 13.28 1.36
N ILE A 128 -3.38 12.70 1.85
CA ILE A 128 -3.33 11.28 2.21
C ILE A 128 -4.32 10.90 3.32
N GLU A 129 -4.70 11.85 4.18
CA GLU A 129 -5.75 11.68 5.19
C GLU A 129 -7.14 11.33 4.61
N ARG A 130 -7.33 11.45 3.29
CA ARG A 130 -8.58 11.08 2.61
C ARG A 130 -8.66 9.61 2.22
N VAL A 131 -7.58 8.84 2.36
CA VAL A 131 -7.56 7.41 2.08
C VAL A 131 -8.59 6.65 2.93
N PRO A 132 -8.71 6.84 4.26
CA PRO A 132 -9.77 6.21 5.05
C PRO A 132 -11.18 6.41 4.50
N GLU A 133 -11.49 7.62 3.99
CA GLU A 133 -12.78 7.90 3.36
C GLU A 133 -12.97 7.17 2.02
N ALA A 134 -11.90 6.81 1.32
CA ALA A 134 -11.97 5.97 0.13
C ALA A 134 -12.31 4.52 0.52
N ILE A 135 -11.69 4.05 1.61
CA ILE A 135 -11.77 2.67 2.08
C ILE A 135 -13.11 2.35 2.75
N GLN A 136 -13.70 3.30 3.49
CA GLN A 136 -14.98 3.09 4.18
C GLN A 136 -16.14 2.75 3.23
N HIS A 137 -16.02 3.09 1.94
CA HIS A 137 -17.05 2.84 0.93
C HIS A 137 -16.77 1.58 0.09
N VAL A 138 -15.79 0.77 0.49
CA VAL A 138 -15.52 -0.54 -0.12
C VAL A 138 -16.36 -1.59 0.59
N ASP A 139 -17.25 -2.26 -0.16
CA ASP A 139 -17.93 -3.46 0.31
C ASP A 139 -17.00 -4.67 0.21
N TRP A 140 -16.30 -4.97 1.31
CA TRP A 140 -15.32 -6.06 1.40
C TRP A 140 -15.93 -7.47 1.34
N ASP A 141 -17.25 -7.60 1.55
CA ASP A 141 -17.97 -8.87 1.46
C ASP A 141 -18.47 -9.16 0.02
N GLY A 142 -18.28 -8.22 -0.90
CA GLY A 142 -18.63 -8.33 -2.31
C GLY A 142 -17.77 -9.33 -3.09
N SER A 143 -18.04 -9.47 -4.39
CA SER A 143 -17.15 -10.27 -5.24
C SER A 143 -15.78 -9.61 -5.36
N VAL A 144 -14.74 -10.40 -5.63
CA VAL A 144 -13.38 -9.89 -5.85
C VAL A 144 -13.36 -8.77 -6.90
N THR A 145 -14.14 -8.91 -7.97
CA THR A 145 -14.25 -7.87 -9.01
C THR A 145 -14.97 -6.61 -8.52
N ASP A 146 -15.95 -6.74 -7.63
CA ASP A 146 -16.65 -5.59 -7.04
C ASP A 146 -15.74 -4.84 -6.06
N VAL A 147 -14.97 -5.56 -5.24
CA VAL A 147 -13.99 -4.95 -4.32
C VAL A 147 -12.93 -4.18 -5.11
N ALA A 148 -12.39 -4.77 -6.19
CA ALA A 148 -11.44 -4.11 -7.08
C ALA A 148 -12.04 -2.83 -7.71
N GLY A 149 -13.29 -2.90 -8.17
CA GLY A 149 -14.03 -1.77 -8.74
C GLY A 149 -14.23 -0.64 -7.72
N HIS A 150 -14.67 -0.97 -6.50
CA HIS A 150 -14.82 0.00 -5.41
C HIS A 150 -13.48 0.65 -5.02
N LEU A 151 -12.41 -0.13 -4.85
CA LEU A 151 -11.08 0.39 -4.53
C LEU A 151 -10.63 1.41 -5.58
N MET A 152 -10.68 1.04 -6.86
CA MET A 152 -10.27 1.93 -7.95
C MET A 152 -11.14 3.18 -8.03
N SER A 153 -12.46 3.03 -7.96
CA SER A 153 -13.41 4.14 -8.02
C SER A 153 -13.17 5.15 -6.90
N ASN A 154 -13.15 4.66 -5.67
CA ASN A 154 -13.08 5.50 -4.48
C ASN A 154 -11.72 6.20 -4.38
N LEU A 155 -10.62 5.51 -4.71
CA LEU A 155 -9.28 6.11 -4.71
C LEU A 155 -9.14 7.20 -5.79
N ILE A 156 -9.70 6.98 -6.98
CA ILE A 156 -9.71 8.00 -8.04
C ILE A 156 -10.50 9.23 -7.61
N LEU A 157 -11.69 9.06 -7.04
CA LEU A 157 -12.58 10.16 -6.67
C LEU A 157 -12.07 10.97 -5.48
N ARG A 158 -11.44 10.32 -4.50
CA ARG A 158 -10.91 10.99 -3.31
C ARG A 158 -9.66 11.81 -3.59
N HIS A 159 -8.96 11.53 -4.70
CA HIS A 159 -7.83 12.33 -5.16
C HIS A 159 -6.76 12.56 -4.08
N ALA A 160 -6.45 11.52 -3.30
CA ALA A 160 -5.53 11.62 -2.17
C ALA A 160 -4.09 11.99 -2.60
N LEU A 161 -3.71 11.72 -3.85
CA LEU A 161 -2.40 12.07 -4.39
C LEU A 161 -2.44 13.40 -5.17
N PRO A 162 -1.33 14.17 -5.18
CA PRO A 162 -1.20 15.38 -5.99
C PRO A 162 -1.47 15.17 -7.49
N ASN A 163 -1.07 14.00 -8.00
CA ASN A 163 -1.25 13.61 -9.38
C ASN A 163 -1.38 12.08 -9.50
N ALA A 164 -1.59 11.57 -10.71
CA ALA A 164 -1.63 10.13 -11.01
C ALA A 164 -2.67 9.26 -10.27
N ASN A 165 -3.63 9.85 -9.55
CA ASN A 165 -4.75 9.14 -8.92
C ASN A 165 -5.43 8.11 -9.83
N HIS A 166 -5.60 8.41 -11.12
CA HIS A 166 -6.12 7.45 -12.11
C HIS A 166 -5.21 6.24 -12.31
N ARG A 167 -3.91 6.45 -12.49
CA ARG A 167 -2.94 5.37 -12.70
C ARG A 167 -2.82 4.54 -11.42
N THR A 168 -2.71 5.20 -10.27
CA THR A 168 -2.60 4.53 -8.97
C THR A 168 -3.86 3.75 -8.61
N GLY A 169 -5.06 4.30 -8.82
CA GLY A 169 -6.33 3.58 -8.56
C GLY A 169 -6.50 2.35 -9.45
N VAL A 170 -6.10 2.44 -10.72
CA VAL A 170 -6.07 1.30 -11.66
C VAL A 170 -5.08 0.23 -11.20
N THR A 171 -3.86 0.62 -10.85
CA THR A 171 -2.83 -0.33 -10.43
C THR A 171 -3.19 -0.99 -9.09
N MET A 172 -3.87 -0.29 -8.19
CA MET A 172 -4.40 -0.88 -6.96
C MET A 172 -5.42 -1.98 -7.26
N ALA A 173 -6.37 -1.74 -8.17
CA ALA A 173 -7.33 -2.76 -8.57
C ALA A 173 -6.63 -3.97 -9.22
N GLN A 174 -5.63 -3.73 -10.08
CA GLN A 174 -4.82 -4.80 -10.67
C GLN A 174 -4.12 -5.63 -9.60
N ALA A 175 -3.40 -4.97 -8.69
CA ALA A 175 -2.69 -5.64 -7.60
C ALA A 175 -3.64 -6.44 -6.70
N TYR A 176 -4.82 -5.90 -6.38
CA TYR A 176 -5.83 -6.61 -5.60
C TYR A 176 -6.36 -7.85 -6.34
N LEU A 177 -6.68 -7.73 -7.63
CA LEU A 177 -7.17 -8.84 -8.46
C LEU A 177 -6.12 -9.95 -8.56
N GLU A 178 -4.86 -9.60 -8.79
CA GLU A 178 -3.74 -10.54 -8.85
C GLU A 178 -3.52 -11.24 -7.51
N ALA A 179 -3.45 -10.48 -6.41
CA ALA A 179 -3.28 -11.03 -5.06
C ALA A 179 -4.43 -11.95 -4.62
N SER A 180 -5.64 -11.71 -5.13
CA SER A 180 -6.80 -12.56 -4.87
C SER A 180 -6.82 -13.85 -5.71
N GLY A 181 -5.92 -14.01 -6.69
CA GLY A 181 -5.91 -15.13 -7.63
C GLY A 181 -7.06 -15.08 -8.63
N ALA A 182 -7.61 -13.89 -8.93
CA ALA A 182 -8.73 -13.75 -9.85
C ALA A 182 -8.33 -14.21 -11.27
N SER A 183 -9.21 -14.95 -11.93
CA SER A 183 -9.07 -15.27 -13.36
C SER A 183 -9.51 -14.11 -14.26
N PHE A 184 -9.44 -12.88 -13.78
CA PHE A 184 -9.97 -11.68 -14.42
C PHE A 184 -8.81 -10.82 -14.93
N GLU A 185 -8.85 -10.47 -16.21
CA GLU A 185 -7.92 -9.51 -16.81
C GLU A 185 -8.57 -8.12 -16.83
N MET A 186 -7.85 -7.13 -16.31
CA MET A 186 -8.30 -5.74 -16.33
C MET A 186 -8.44 -5.21 -17.76
N PRO A 187 -9.50 -4.42 -18.06
CA PRO A 187 -9.63 -3.76 -19.35
C PRO A 187 -8.44 -2.84 -19.63
N ALA A 188 -8.08 -2.70 -20.91
CA ALA A 188 -6.92 -1.89 -21.30
C ALA A 188 -7.09 -0.41 -20.87
N THR A 189 -6.01 0.15 -20.32
CA THR A 189 -6.03 1.47 -19.66
C THR A 189 -5.68 2.62 -20.61
N LYS A 190 -5.16 2.30 -21.81
CA LYS A 190 -4.64 3.22 -22.82
C LYS A 190 -5.38 3.16 -24.17
N THR A 191 -6.57 2.56 -24.25
CA THR A 191 -7.37 2.53 -25.50
C THR A 191 -8.11 3.85 -25.71
N GLU A 192 -8.41 4.18 -26.98
CA GLU A 192 -9.20 5.37 -27.34
C GLU A 192 -10.60 5.35 -26.70
N GLU A 193 -11.11 4.16 -26.41
CA GLU A 193 -12.44 3.93 -25.82
C GLU A 193 -12.45 4.02 -24.29
N TYR A 194 -11.27 4.02 -23.64
CA TYR A 194 -11.11 4.05 -22.18
C TYR A 194 -12.01 3.02 -21.46
N ASP A 195 -11.98 1.76 -21.89
CA ASP A 195 -12.90 0.70 -21.44
C ASP A 195 -12.93 0.49 -19.93
N TRP A 196 -11.82 0.76 -19.25
CA TRP A 196 -11.74 0.75 -17.79
C TRP A 196 -12.71 1.73 -17.12
N ARG A 197 -13.01 2.88 -17.75
CA ARG A 197 -13.96 3.87 -17.23
C ARG A 197 -15.37 3.32 -17.18
N SER A 198 -15.78 2.62 -18.23
CA SER A 198 -17.10 1.98 -18.32
C SER A 198 -17.23 0.85 -17.29
N TRP A 199 -16.15 0.11 -17.03
CA TRP A 199 -16.12 -0.91 -16.00
C TRP A 199 -16.21 -0.35 -14.57
N VAL A 200 -15.50 0.76 -14.28
CA VAL A 200 -15.49 1.34 -12.93
C VAL A 200 -16.74 2.19 -12.61
N GLN A 201 -17.41 2.71 -13.64
CA GLN A 201 -18.54 3.65 -13.50
C GLN A 201 -19.67 3.19 -12.55
N PRO A 202 -20.09 1.91 -12.53
CA PRO A 202 -21.14 1.46 -11.61
C PRO A 202 -20.75 1.53 -10.12
N TYR A 203 -19.45 1.65 -9.81
CA TYR A 203 -18.91 1.70 -8.45
C TYR A 203 -18.62 3.13 -7.99
N ILE A 204 -19.02 4.15 -8.76
CA ILE A 204 -18.95 5.56 -8.39
C ILE A 204 -20.20 5.90 -7.58
N ILE A 205 -20.02 6.25 -6.30
CA ILE A 205 -21.09 6.68 -5.37
C ILE A 205 -21.10 8.20 -5.24
#